data_AF-I4HEN1-F1
#
_entry.id   AF-I4HEN1-F1
#
_cell.length_a   1.000
_cell.length_b   1.000
_cell.length_c   1.000
_cell.angle_alpha   90.00
_cell.angle_beta   90.00
_cell.angle_gamma   90.00
#
_symmetry.space_group_name_H-M   'P 1'
#
loop_
_entity.id
_entity.type
_entity.pdbx_description
1 polymer ?
#
loop_
_entity_poly.entity_id
_entity_poly.type
_entity_poly.pdbx_seq_one_letter_code
_entity_poly.pdbx_strand_id
1 'polypeptide(L)'
;MNVYGGVIFSQRVLLTLVSKGISLESAYKIVQENAHRAWNTDNGNFKAFISQDERVTGILSPDEIESCFDPQQHLNHLNSIYQRLDI
;
A
#
# COMPACT_ATOMS: atom_id res chain seq x y z
N MET A 1 11.96 7.93 1.16
CA MET A 1 10.82 6.99 1.17
C MET A 1 9.54 7.63 0.59
N ASN A 2 9.62 8.52 -0.43
CA ASN A 2 8.45 9.26 -0.95
C ASN A 2 8.51 9.47 -2.47
N VAL A 3 8.98 8.46 -3.21
CA VAL A 3 8.90 8.47 -4.67
C VAL A 3 7.43 8.22 -5.06
N TYR A 4 6.84 9.15 -5.83
CA TYR A 4 5.41 9.18 -6.24
C TYR A 4 4.41 9.03 -5.07
N GLY A 5 4.73 9.61 -3.90
CA GLY A 5 3.84 9.64 -2.74
C GLY A 5 3.48 8.27 -2.15
N GLY A 6 4.41 7.31 -2.23
CA GLY A 6 4.31 6.04 -1.50
C GLY A 6 4.00 4.81 -2.35
N VAL A 7 4.28 4.82 -3.66
CA VAL A 7 4.08 3.65 -4.55
C VAL A 7 4.80 2.38 -4.04
N ILE A 8 5.88 2.51 -3.26
CA ILE A 8 6.55 1.38 -2.61
C ILE A 8 5.61 0.56 -1.70
N PHE A 9 4.55 1.17 -1.17
CA PHE A 9 3.55 0.51 -0.33
C PHE A 9 2.42 -0.16 -1.13
N SER A 10 2.47 -0.12 -2.46
CA SER A 10 1.45 -0.73 -3.35
C SER A 10 1.21 -2.21 -3.06
N GLN A 11 2.27 -2.98 -2.78
CA GLN A 11 2.14 -4.39 -2.41
C GLN A 11 1.37 -4.56 -1.10
N ARG A 12 1.55 -3.66 -0.12
CA ARG A 12 0.82 -3.76 1.14
C ARG A 12 -0.66 -3.45 0.95
N VAL A 13 -0.97 -2.38 0.22
CA VAL A 13 -2.37 -2.04 -0.12
C VAL A 13 -3.05 -3.22 -0.83
N LEU A 14 -2.36 -3.86 -1.79
CA LEU A 14 -2.84 -5.06 -2.47
C LEU A 14 -3.19 -6.19 -1.50
N LEU A 15 -2.25 -6.56 -0.62
CA LEU A 15 -2.46 -7.65 0.34
C LEU A 15 -3.57 -7.34 1.34
N THR A 16 -3.65 -6.10 1.82
CA THR A 16 -4.71 -5.65 2.72
C THR A 16 -6.08 -5.77 2.04
N LEU A 17 -6.22 -5.31 0.79
CA LEU A 17 -7.46 -5.43 0.04
C LEU A 17 -7.89 -6.90 -0.12
N VAL A 18 -6.95 -7.78 -0.49
CA VAL A 18 -7.21 -9.23 -0.62
C VAL A 18 -7.64 -9.83 0.72
N SER A 19 -7.00 -9.44 1.82
CA SER A 19 -7.37 -9.91 3.17
C SER A 19 -8.80 -9.53 3.60
N LYS A 20 -9.35 -8.46 2.99
CA LYS A 20 -10.73 -7.99 3.21
C LYS A 20 -11.75 -8.66 2.29
N GLY A 21 -11.32 -9.61 1.46
CA GLY A 21 -12.21 -10.47 0.68
C GLY A 21 -12.40 -10.06 -0.78
N ILE A 22 -11.69 -9.04 -1.28
CA ILE A 22 -11.68 -8.77 -2.72
C ILE A 22 -10.79 -9.80 -3.44
N SER A 23 -11.14 -10.14 -4.69
CA SER A 23 -10.30 -11.02 -5.50
C SER A 23 -8.94 -10.40 -5.78
N LEU A 24 -7.91 -11.25 -5.89
CA LEU A 24 -6.55 -10.82 -6.20
C LEU A 24 -6.49 -10.00 -7.49
N GLU A 25 -7.22 -10.42 -8.53
CA GLU A 25 -7.28 -9.70 -9.81
C GLU A 25 -7.87 -8.29 -9.65
N SER A 26 -8.97 -8.15 -8.91
CA SER A 26 -9.58 -6.85 -8.65
C SER A 26 -8.68 -5.95 -7.80
N ALA A 27 -8.03 -6.51 -6.77
CA ALA A 27 -7.06 -5.78 -5.98
C ALA A 27 -5.89 -5.27 -6.85
N TYR A 28 -5.35 -6.14 -7.72
CA TYR A 28 -4.27 -5.76 -8.64
C TYR A 28 -4.68 -4.63 -9.56
N LYS A 29 -5.87 -4.71 -10.16
CA LYS A 29 -6.39 -3.68 -11.04
C LYS A 29 -6.48 -2.32 -10.34
N ILE A 30 -7.09 -2.28 -9.15
CA ILE A 30 -7.23 -1.03 -8.37
C ILE A 30 -5.86 -0.43 -8.04
N VAL A 31 -4.94 -1.26 -7.54
CA VAL A 31 -3.61 -0.79 -7.12
C VAL A 31 -2.78 -0.33 -8.31
N GLN A 32 -2.76 -1.09 -9.41
CA GLN A 32 -2.03 -0.69 -10.63
C GLN A 32 -2.56 0.60 -11.22
N GLU A 33 -3.88 0.77 -11.34
CA GLU A 33 -4.47 1.99 -11.90
C GLU A 33 -4.05 3.22 -11.08
N ASN A 34 -4.12 3.13 -9.74
CA ASN A 34 -3.70 4.23 -8.87
C ASN A 34 -2.19 4.48 -8.88
N ALA A 35 -1.37 3.42 -8.95
CA ALA A 35 0.08 3.53 -9.03
C ALA A 35 0.53 4.15 -10.37
N HIS A 36 -0.07 3.72 -11.48
CA HIS A 36 0.16 4.30 -12.80
C HIS A 36 -0.30 5.76 -12.86
N ARG A 37 -1.42 6.11 -12.22
CA ARG A 37 -1.86 7.50 -12.11
C ARG A 37 -0.85 8.36 -11.35
N ALA A 38 -0.31 7.86 -10.24
CA ALA A 38 0.75 8.54 -9.48
C ALA A 38 2.03 8.71 -10.30
N TRP A 39 2.39 7.72 -11.11
CA TRP A 39 3.57 7.78 -11.98
C TRP A 39 3.44 8.80 -13.13
N ASN A 40 2.25 8.87 -13.74
CA ASN A 40 1.99 9.71 -14.92
C ASN A 40 1.52 11.13 -14.57
N THR A 41 1.44 11.48 -13.29
CA THR A 41 1.07 12.83 -12.83
C THR A 41 2.29 13.50 -12.23
N ASP A 42 2.56 14.74 -12.64
CA ASP A 42 3.61 15.55 -12.01
C ASP A 42 3.28 15.74 -10.51
N ASN A 43 4.23 15.44 -9.62
CA ASN A 43 4.01 15.35 -8.17
C ASN A 43 2.88 14.39 -7.74
N GLY A 44 2.61 13.35 -8.54
CA GLY A 44 1.60 12.35 -8.23
C GLY A 44 1.78 11.69 -6.86
N ASN A 45 0.67 11.42 -6.19
CA ASN A 45 0.65 10.90 -4.83
C ASN A 45 -0.24 9.66 -4.75
N PHE A 46 0.41 8.49 -4.70
CA PHE A 46 -0.28 7.21 -4.65
C PHE A 46 -1.19 7.06 -3.43
N LYS A 47 -0.72 7.49 -2.24
CA LYS A 47 -1.54 7.46 -1.02
C LYS A 47 -2.82 8.26 -1.18
N ALA A 48 -2.72 9.49 -1.70
CA ALA A 48 -3.87 10.35 -1.90
C ALA A 48 -4.88 9.72 -2.90
N PHE A 49 -4.39 9.12 -3.99
CA PHE A 49 -5.26 8.45 -4.95
C PHE A 49 -5.95 7.22 -4.36
N ILE A 50 -5.24 6.41 -3.57
CA ILE A 50 -5.84 5.28 -2.83
C ILE A 50 -6.90 5.77 -1.83
N SER A 51 -6.63 6.83 -1.07
CA SER A 51 -7.57 7.39 -0.10
C SER A 51 -8.82 8.04 -0.73
N GLN A 52 -8.80 8.32 -2.04
CA GLN A 52 -9.92 8.91 -2.78
C GLN A 52 -10.64 7.89 -3.68
N ASP A 53 -10.09 6.68 -3.87
CA ASP A 53 -10.71 5.64 -4.69
C ASP A 53 -11.84 4.98 -3.91
N GLU A 54 -13.08 5.16 -4.38
CA GLU A 54 -14.29 4.60 -3.76
C GLU A 54 -14.24 3.07 -3.64
N ARG A 55 -13.53 2.39 -4.54
CA ARG A 55 -13.34 0.93 -4.49
C ARG A 55 -12.47 0.53 -3.31
N VAL A 56 -11.59 1.41 -2.86
CA VAL A 56 -10.76 1.22 -1.67
C VAL A 56 -11.51 1.65 -0.43
N THR A 57 -12.07 2.87 -0.40
CA THR A 57 -12.74 3.42 0.79
C THR A 57 -14.04 2.70 1.13
N GLY A 58 -14.66 2.00 0.17
CA GLY A 58 -15.76 1.07 0.42
C GLY A 58 -15.34 -0.23 1.12
N ILE A 59 -14.04 -0.53 1.20
CA ILE A 59 -13.49 -1.78 1.77
C ILE A 59 -12.62 -1.50 3.01
N LEU A 60 -11.82 -0.44 2.96
CA LEU A 60 -10.86 -0.05 3.99
C LEU A 60 -11.29 1.26 4.64
N SER A 61 -11.22 1.29 5.97
CA SER A 61 -11.33 2.53 6.74
C SER A 61 -10.11 3.43 6.52
N PRO A 62 -10.23 4.75 6.80
CA PRO A 62 -9.10 5.67 6.71
C PRO A 62 -7.88 5.24 7.53
N ASP A 63 -8.09 4.68 8.72
CA ASP A 63 -7.01 4.20 9.58
C ASP A 63 -6.30 2.97 9.00
N GLU A 64 -7.03 2.08 8.34
CA GLU A 64 -6.46 0.91 7.66
C GLU A 64 -5.66 1.32 6.41
N ILE A 65 -6.14 2.34 5.69
CA ILE A 65 -5.40 2.93 4.59
C ILE A 65 -4.11 3.55 5.13
N GLU A 66 -4.18 4.39 6.18
CA GLU A 66 -3.01 5.01 6.80
C GLU A 66 -1.98 3.97 7.23
N SER A 67 -2.44 2.90 7.89
CA SER A 67 -1.62 1.76 8.27
C SER A 67 -0.91 1.11 7.09
N CYS A 68 -1.50 1.07 5.89
CA CYS A 68 -0.82 0.53 4.71
C CYS A 68 0.44 1.31 4.33
N PHE A 69 0.52 2.60 4.67
CA PHE A 69 1.62 3.51 4.35
C PHE A 69 2.60 3.73 5.52
N ASP A 70 2.39 3.07 6.66
CA ASP A 70 3.28 3.19 7.82
C ASP A 70 4.57 2.36 7.64
N PRO A 71 5.75 3.02 7.53
CA PRO A 71 7.03 2.32 7.40
C PRO A 71 7.43 1.54 8.67
N GLN A 72 6.91 1.86 9.86
CA GLN A 72 7.32 1.20 11.10
C GLN A 72 6.91 -0.28 11.14
N GLN A 73 5.77 -0.63 10.53
CA GLN A 73 5.33 -2.02 10.40
C GLN A 73 6.29 -2.87 9.52
N HIS A 74 7.09 -2.27 8.64
CA HIS A 74 8.14 -3.00 7.89
C HIS A 74 9.34 -3.35 8.79
N LEU A 75 9.61 -2.57 9.84
CA LEU A 75 10.77 -2.77 10.73
C LEU A 75 10.57 -3.96 11.69
N ASN A 76 9.33 -4.36 11.97
CA ASN A 76 9.05 -5.50 12.86
C ASN A 76 9.61 -6.83 12.32
N HIS A 77 9.73 -6.99 11.00
CA HIS A 77 10.34 -8.19 10.41
C HIS A 77 11.87 -8.11 10.33
N LEU A 78 12.48 -6.93 10.43
CA LEU A 78 13.94 -6.82 10.45
C LEU A 78 14.53 -7.45 11.72
N ASN A 79 13.90 -7.25 12.88
CA ASN A 79 14.34 -7.88 14.13
C ASN A 79 14.39 -9.42 14.01
N SER A 80 13.42 -10.03 13.33
CA SER A 80 13.40 -11.48 13.10
C SER A 80 14.50 -11.97 12.15
N ILE A 81 14.97 -11.11 11.24
CA ILE A 81 16.09 -11.44 10.34
C ILE A 81 17.43 -11.28 11.09
N TYR A 82 17.59 -10.23 11.91
CA TYR A 82 18.79 -10.05 12.74
C TYR A 82 18.98 -11.21 13.73
N GLN A 83 17.90 -11.67 14.40
CA GLN A 83 17.95 -12.83 15.29
C GLN A 83 18.34 -14.15 14.59
N ARG A 84 18.19 -14.23 13.27
CA ARG A 84 18.49 -15.44 12.48
C ARG A 84 19.89 -15.41 11.86
N LEU A 85 20.58 -14.27 11.94
CA LEU A 85 21.94 -14.06 11.40
C LEU A 85 23.03 -14.02 12.47
N ASP A 86 22.69 -14.14 13.77
CA ASP A 86 23.66 -14.21 14.89
C ASP A 86 24.73 -13.09 14.84
N ILE A 87 24.25 -11.85 14.71
CA ILE A 87 25.03 -10.61 14.95
C ILE A 87 24.29 -9.79 16.00
#